data_AF-G5QNH1-F1
#
_entry.id   AF-G5QNH1-F1
#
_cell.length_a   1.000
_cell.length_b   1.000
_cell.length_c   1.000
_cell.angle_alpha   90.00
_cell.angle_beta   90.00
_cell.angle_gamma   90.00
#
_symmetry.space_group_name_H-M   'P 1'
#
loop_
_entity.id
_entity.type
_entity.pdbx_description
1 polymer ?
#
loop_
_entity_poly.entity_id
_entity_poly.type
_entity_poly.pdbx_seq_one_letter_code
_entity_poly.pdbx_strand_id
1 'polypeptide(L)'
;VENLEILRQIRPLLWSTLGQSLMKHGEWQEATLAFRAALKQRPDAYDYAWLADALDRLHQPEEAAAMRRDGLMLTLQNNPPQ
;
A
#
# COMPACT_ATOMS: atom_id res chain seq x y z
N VAL A 1 -16.03 11.86 -19.00
CA VAL A 1 -16.35 10.88 -17.93
C VAL A 1 -15.35 9.72 -17.95
N GLU A 2 -15.09 9.08 -19.08
CA GLU A 2 -14.12 7.98 -19.27
C GLU A 2 -12.67 8.31 -18.84
N ASN A 3 -12.14 9.48 -19.22
CA ASN A 3 -10.80 9.92 -18.77
C ASN A 3 -10.65 10.07 -17.25
N LEU A 4 -11.74 10.41 -16.53
CA LEU A 4 -11.69 10.57 -15.08
C LEU A 4 -11.64 9.21 -14.38
N GLU A 5 -12.27 8.19 -14.97
CA GLU A 5 -12.30 6.82 -14.47
C GLU A 5 -10.96 6.12 -14.67
N ILE A 6 -10.33 6.30 -15.84
CA ILE A 6 -8.96 5.85 -16.11
C ILE A 6 -7.98 6.47 -15.10
N LEU A 7 -8.08 7.79 -14.86
CA LEU A 7 -7.23 8.46 -13.87
C LEU A 7 -7.47 7.97 -12.44
N ARG A 8 -8.71 7.61 -12.08
CA ARG A 8 -9.02 7.01 -10.77
C ARG A 8 -8.43 5.60 -10.63
N GLN A 9 -8.33 4.85 -11.72
CA GLN A 9 -7.79 3.49 -11.71
C GLN A 9 -6.25 3.47 -11.72
N ILE A 10 -5.60 4.40 -12.43
CA ILE A 10 -4.14 4.44 -12.57
C ILE A 10 -3.46 5.17 -11.40
N ARG A 11 -4.11 6.18 -10.80
CA ARG A 11 -3.48 7.00 -9.75
C ARG A 11 -2.99 6.20 -8.54
N PRO A 12 -3.74 5.21 -7.99
CA PRO A 12 -3.23 4.37 -6.91
C PRO A 12 -1.97 3.60 -7.33
N LEU A 13 -1.96 3.01 -8.54
CA LEU A 13 -0.82 2.27 -9.08
C LEU A 13 0.45 3.13 -9.22
N LEU A 14 0.29 4.40 -9.62
CA LEU A 14 1.41 5.34 -9.68
C LEU A 14 2.00 5.61 -8.29
N TRP A 15 1.15 5.77 -7.28
CA TRP A 15 1.61 5.90 -5.88
C TRP A 15 2.32 4.64 -5.40
N SER A 16 1.80 3.44 -5.70
CA SER A 16 2.45 2.16 -5.37
C SER A 16 3.84 2.06 -5.99
N THR A 17 3.96 2.41 -7.27
CA THR A 17 5.23 2.31 -8.02
C THR A 17 6.24 3.35 -7.53
N LEU A 18 5.77 4.57 -7.20
CA LEU A 18 6.59 5.59 -6.55
C LEU A 18 7.12 5.09 -5.20
N GLY A 19 6.26 4.54 -4.35
CA GLY A 19 6.65 3.96 -3.06
C GLY A 19 7.71 2.87 -3.19
N GLN A 20 7.54 1.95 -4.14
CA GLN A 20 8.55 0.92 -4.43
C GLN A 20 9.88 1.51 -4.91
N SER A 21 9.86 2.57 -5.71
CA SER A 21 11.08 3.26 -6.14
C SER A 21 11.80 3.92 -4.96
N LEU A 22 11.06 4.58 -4.07
CA LEU A 22 11.58 5.22 -2.86
C LEU A 22 12.21 4.19 -1.91
N MET A 23 11.58 3.03 -1.73
CA MET A 23 12.16 1.91 -0.98
C MET A 23 13.52 1.46 -1.55
N LYS A 24 13.67 1.39 -2.88
CA LYS A 24 14.94 1.03 -3.52
C LYS A 24 16.06 2.03 -3.22
N HIS A 25 15.72 3.29 -2.95
CA HIS A 25 16.65 4.35 -2.56
C HIS A 25 16.81 4.49 -1.04
N GLY A 26 16.07 3.73 -0.24
CA GLY A 26 16.09 3.83 1.22
C GLY A 26 15.33 5.04 1.77
N GLU A 27 14.51 5.70 0.94
CA GLU A 27 13.63 6.80 1.33
C GLU A 27 12.35 6.25 1.97
N TRP A 28 12.53 5.63 3.15
CA TRP A 28 11.48 4.85 3.79
C TRP A 28 10.30 5.71 4.22
N GLN A 29 10.54 6.93 4.72
CA GLN A 29 9.48 7.83 5.18
C GLN A 29 8.57 8.24 4.02
N GLU A 30 9.15 8.67 2.91
CA GLU A 30 8.45 9.05 1.69
C GLU A 30 7.71 7.84 1.08
N ALA A 31 8.33 6.66 1.11
CA ALA A 31 7.69 5.43 0.67
C ALA A 31 6.40 5.16 1.46
N THR A 32 6.40 5.34 2.79
CA THR A 32 5.17 5.17 3.58
C THR A 32 4.06 6.14 3.16
N LEU A 33 4.39 7.39 2.85
CA LEU A 33 3.42 8.38 2.38
C LEU A 33 2.80 7.98 1.04
N ALA A 34 3.62 7.48 0.12
CA ALA A 34 3.18 7.02 -1.19
C ALA A 34 2.23 5.82 -1.06
N PHE A 35 2.57 4.79 -0.28
CA PHE A 35 1.69 3.63 -0.09
C PHE A 35 0.37 4.01 0.61
N ARG A 36 0.40 4.89 1.61
CA ARG A 36 -0.83 5.40 2.24
C ARG A 36 -1.71 6.14 1.23
N ALA A 37 -1.13 6.90 0.31
CA ALA A 37 -1.87 7.60 -0.75
C ALA A 37 -2.48 6.63 -1.78
N ALA A 38 -1.83 5.49 -2.06
CA ALA A 38 -2.39 4.40 -2.86
C ALA A 38 -3.59 3.75 -2.13
N LEU A 39 -3.37 3.30 -0.90
CA LEU A 39 -4.37 2.60 -0.07
C LEU A 39 -5.61 3.44 0.23
N LYS A 40 -5.45 4.76 0.42
CA LYS A 40 -6.58 5.70 0.61
C LYS A 40 -7.54 5.70 -0.59
N GLN A 41 -7.05 5.43 -1.78
CA GLN A 41 -7.85 5.41 -3.00
C GLN A 41 -8.33 4.02 -3.37
N ARG A 42 -7.49 3.00 -3.14
CA ARG A 42 -7.79 1.60 -3.41
C ARG A 42 -7.06 0.72 -2.40
N PRO A 43 -7.77 0.04 -1.48
CA PRO A 43 -7.17 -1.01 -0.66
C PRO A 43 -6.57 -2.10 -1.55
N ASP A 44 -5.33 -2.48 -1.27
CA ASP A 44 -4.59 -3.49 -2.02
C ASP A 44 -3.63 -4.23 -1.09
N ALA A 45 -3.62 -5.56 -1.17
CA ALA A 45 -2.85 -6.39 -0.25
C ALA A 45 -1.33 -6.19 -0.40
N TYR A 46 -0.83 -5.92 -1.62
CA TYR A 46 0.59 -5.66 -1.84
C TYR A 46 1.00 -4.32 -1.27
N ASP A 47 0.18 -3.28 -1.46
CA ASP A 47 0.46 -1.95 -0.90
C ASP A 47 0.47 -1.97 0.64
N TYR A 48 -0.39 -2.79 1.28
CA TYR A 48 -0.32 -3.04 2.72
C TYR A 48 1.00 -3.71 3.13
N ALA A 49 1.45 -4.72 2.37
CA ALA A 49 2.70 -5.42 2.66
C ALA A 49 3.92 -4.51 2.50
N TRP A 50 4.00 -3.73 1.42
CA TRP A 50 5.11 -2.80 1.20
C TRP A 50 5.13 -1.65 2.21
N LEU A 51 3.96 -1.14 2.62
CA LEU A 51 3.87 -0.18 3.70
C LEU A 51 4.41 -0.76 5.01
N ALA A 52 4.06 -2.01 5.35
CA ALA A 52 4.59 -2.68 6.53
C ALA A 52 6.12 -2.82 6.48
N ASP A 53 6.68 -3.20 5.33
CA ASP A 53 8.13 -3.34 5.18
C ASP A 53 8.86 -1.99 5.31
N ALA A 54 8.27 -0.90 4.78
CA ALA A 54 8.81 0.45 4.96
C ALA A 54 8.74 0.91 6.44
N LEU A 55 7.65 0.58 7.15
CA LEU A 55 7.50 0.87 8.58
C LEU A 55 8.48 0.09 9.46
N ASP A 56 8.76 -1.18 9.14
CA ASP A 56 9.78 -1.98 9.82
C ASP A 56 11.17 -1.34 9.69
N ARG A 57 11.50 -0.79 8.49
CA ARG A 57 12.74 -0.05 8.25
C ARG A 57 12.85 1.25 9.04
N LEU A 58 11.72 1.85 9.40
CA LEU A 58 11.62 3.03 10.25
C LEU A 58 11.54 2.70 11.75
N HIS A 59 11.67 1.43 12.13
CA HIS A 59 11.52 0.96 13.51
C HIS A 59 10.13 1.26 14.10
N GLN A 60 9.07 1.10 13.30
CA GLN A 60 7.67 1.25 13.71
C GLN A 60 6.92 -0.10 13.64
N PRO A 61 7.31 -1.10 14.44
CA PRO A 61 6.85 -2.48 14.28
C PRO A 61 5.37 -2.68 14.62
N GLU A 62 4.80 -1.89 15.53
CA GLU A 62 3.38 -1.99 15.88
C GLU A 62 2.48 -1.61 14.69
N GLU A 63 2.84 -0.54 13.99
CA GLU A 63 2.09 -0.10 12.81
C GLU A 63 2.33 -1.03 11.62
N ALA A 64 3.55 -1.53 11.45
CA ALA A 64 3.85 -2.55 10.44
C ALA A 64 2.99 -3.82 10.64
N ALA A 65 2.88 -4.29 11.89
CA ALA A 65 2.03 -5.43 12.22
C ALA A 65 0.55 -5.17 11.96
N ALA A 66 0.07 -3.94 12.21
CA ALA A 66 -1.30 -3.55 11.85
C ALA A 66 -1.52 -3.63 10.33
N MET A 67 -0.61 -3.07 9.52
CA MET A 67 -0.73 -3.11 8.05
C MET A 67 -0.71 -4.54 7.50
N ARG A 68 0.12 -5.43 8.05
CA ARG A 68 0.09 -6.85 7.65
C ARG A 68 -1.24 -7.53 7.99
N ARG A 69 -1.83 -7.22 9.16
CA ARG A 69 -3.14 -7.76 9.55
C ARG A 69 -4.25 -7.27 8.63
N ASP A 70 -4.26 -5.97 8.31
CA ASP A 70 -5.26 -5.38 7.42
C ASP A 70 -5.15 -5.97 6.01
N GLY A 71 -3.93 -6.08 5.47
CA GLY A 71 -3.68 -6.73 4.19
C GLY A 71 -4.14 -8.19 4.15
N LEU A 72 -3.88 -8.96 5.22
CA LEU A 72 -4.38 -10.34 5.34
C LEU A 72 -5.90 -10.40 5.41
N MET A 73 -6.53 -9.52 6.18
CA MET A 73 -7.99 -9.49 6.29
C MET A 73 -8.65 -9.17 4.95
N LEU A 74 -8.05 -8.27 4.16
CA LEU A 74 -8.51 -7.96 2.81
C LEU A 74 -8.50 -9.18 1.89
N THR A 75 -7.45 -10.03 1.94
CA THR A 75 -7.40 -11.24 1.09
C THR A 75 -8.41 -12.31 1.52
N LEU A 76 -8.70 -12.41 2.82
CA LEU A 76 -9.72 -13.33 3.35
C LEU A 76 -11.14 -12.87 3.01
N GLN A 77 -11.41 -11.56 3.05
CA GLN A 77 -12.72 -11.01 2.64
C GLN A 77 -12.99 -11.24 1.14
N ASN A 78 -11.95 -11.19 0.32
CA ASN A 78 -12.04 -11.45 -1.12
C ASN A 78 -12.12 -12.96 -1.45
N ASN A 79 -12.06 -13.84 -0.46
CA ASN A 79 -12.10 -15.29 -0.61
C ASN A 79 -12.98 -15.89 0.51
N PRO A 80 -14.31 -15.70 0.45
CA PRO A 80 -15.18 -16.29 1.48
C PRO A 80 -15.00 -17.81 1.48
N PRO A 81 -14.95 -18.46 2.66
CA PRO A 81 -14.92 -19.91 2.72
C PRO A 81 -16.16 -20.46 1.99
N GLN A 82 -15.92 -21.35 1.03
CA GLN A 82 -16.95 -22.06 0.26
C GLN A 82 -17.74 -23.02 1.16
#